data_AF-A0AAN4YU19-F1
#
_entry.id   AF-A0AAN4YU19-F1
#
_cell.length_a   1.000
_cell.length_b   1.000
_cell.length_c   1.000
_cell.angle_alpha   90.00
_cell.angle_beta   90.00
_cell.angle_gamma   90.00
#
_symmetry.space_group_name_H-M   'P 1'
#
loop_
_entity.id
_entity.type
_entity.pdbx_description
1 polymer ?
#
loop_
_entity_poly.entity_id
_entity_poly.type
_entity_poly.pdbx_seq_one_letter_code
_entity_poly.pdbx_strand_id
1 'polypeptide(L)'
;MIIPIYQAELVHPDIRGLVTGLQQFMLGIGGVCGSWISYGTYISFSDNRQWRIPLGIQIVPAGLLSALIFLFPESPRWLIRQGQLENGLQTLARLHSGGNTSDPWILAEFEQIKTQVAAEKEHSEVKFRDWMTEKSIFRRLLLACAMQAGAQMTGVSAIQYYSVTIFVSAHESYI
;
A
#
# COMPACT_ATOMS: atom_id res chain seq x y z
N MET A 1 -1.22 0.36 -7.00
CA MET A 1 -1.26 0.50 -5.53
C MET A 1 -2.68 0.23 -5.03
N ILE A 2 -3.02 -1.04 -4.78
CA ILE A 2 -4.35 -1.40 -4.24
C ILE A 2 -4.30 -1.69 -2.73
N ILE A 3 -3.13 -2.05 -2.22
CA ILE A 3 -2.89 -2.46 -0.82
C ILE A 3 -3.23 -1.36 0.20
N PRO A 4 -2.74 -0.11 0.08
CA PRO A 4 -3.07 0.92 1.07
C PRO A 4 -4.54 1.34 1.00
N ILE A 5 -5.17 1.24 -0.17
CA ILE A 5 -6.61 1.48 -0.33
C ILE A 5 -7.37 0.40 0.42
N TYR A 6 -7.06 -0.86 0.15
CA TYR A 6 -7.65 -2.01 0.84
C TYR A 6 -7.44 -1.94 2.36
N GLN A 7 -6.26 -1.56 2.83
CA GLN A 7 -5.99 -1.37 4.26
C GLN A 7 -6.78 -0.20 4.85
N ALA A 8 -6.83 0.95 4.17
CA ALA A 8 -7.60 2.10 4.63
C ALA A 8 -9.11 1.81 4.70
N GLU A 9 -9.61 0.92 3.84
CA GLU A 9 -11.01 0.50 3.82
C GLU A 9 -11.37 -0.50 4.93
N LEU A 10 -10.41 -1.32 5.35
CA LEU A 10 -10.60 -2.31 6.41
C LEU A 10 -10.38 -1.74 7.82
N VAL A 11 -9.53 -0.74 7.95
CA VAL A 11 -9.07 -0.26 9.25
C VAL A 11 -10.01 0.78 9.86
N HIS A 12 -10.23 0.71 11.17
CA HIS A 12 -11.02 1.69 11.92
C HIS A 12 -10.45 3.11 11.75
N PRO A 13 -11.27 4.15 11.53
CA PRO A 13 -10.83 5.52 11.23
C PRO A 13 -9.68 6.04 12.10
N ASP A 14 -9.73 5.77 13.41
CA ASP A 14 -8.73 6.26 14.38
C ASP A 14 -7.32 5.69 14.20
N ILE A 15 -7.20 4.47 13.66
CA ILE A 15 -5.90 3.78 13.50
C ILE A 15 -5.45 3.69 12.03
N ARG A 16 -6.20 4.26 11.08
CA ARG A 16 -5.86 4.23 9.64
C ARG A 16 -4.47 4.79 9.35
N GLY A 17 -4.12 5.90 10.02
CA GLY A 17 -2.80 6.53 9.87
C GLY A 17 -1.66 5.63 10.37
N LEU A 18 -1.87 4.96 11.51
CA LEU A 18 -0.89 4.03 12.08
C LEU A 18 -0.67 2.81 11.18
N VAL A 19 -1.74 2.20 10.67
CA VAL A 19 -1.64 1.01 9.81
C VAL A 19 -0.96 1.35 8.48
N THR A 20 -1.28 2.51 7.90
CA THR A 20 -0.61 2.98 6.67
C THR A 20 0.87 3.27 6.93
N GLY A 21 1.21 3.82 8.10
CA GLY A 21 2.61 4.01 8.52
C GLY A 21 3.35 2.69 8.73
N LEU A 22 2.67 1.68 9.31
CA LEU A 22 3.22 0.34 9.49
C LEU A 22 3.58 -0.31 8.15
N GLN A 23 2.80 -0.07 7.09
CA GLN A 23 3.14 -0.53 5.74
C GLN A 23 4.49 0.03 5.28
N GLN A 24 4.73 1.34 5.47
CA GLN A 24 6.01 1.96 5.11
C GLN A 24 7.17 1.40 5.96
N PHE A 25 6.92 1.13 7.23
CA PHE A 25 7.90 0.50 8.11
C PHE A 25 8.24 -0.93 7.64
N MET A 26 7.26 -1.73 7.23
CA MET A 26 7.48 -3.08 6.67
C MET A 26 8.28 -3.03 5.36
N LEU A 27 8.06 -2.02 4.50
CA LEU A 27 8.89 -1.82 3.31
C LEU A 27 10.35 -1.55 3.68
N GLY A 28 10.60 -0.75 4.72
CA GLY A 28 11.94 -0.51 5.26
C GLY A 28 12.62 -1.79 5.76
N ILE A 29 11.93 -2.59 6.58
CA ILE A 29 12.44 -3.89 7.06
C ILE A 29 12.75 -4.82 5.89
N GLY A 30 11.84 -4.91 4.91
CA GLY A 30 12.06 -5.71 3.70
C GLY A 30 13.32 -5.28 2.94
N GLY A 31 13.57 -3.98 2.84
CA GLY A 31 14.80 -3.44 2.26
C GLY A 31 16.06 -3.83 3.03
N VAL A 32 16.02 -3.81 4.35
CA VAL A 32 17.15 -4.24 5.21
C VAL A 32 17.42 -5.73 5.05
N CYS A 33 16.39 -6.58 5.15
CA CYS A 33 16.52 -8.02 4.95
C CYS A 33 17.04 -8.34 3.55
N GLY A 34 16.52 -7.68 2.50
CA GLY A 34 16.97 -7.85 1.13
C GLY A 34 18.44 -7.46 0.93
N SER A 35 18.87 -6.36 1.57
CA SER A 35 20.26 -5.91 1.53
C SER A 35 21.19 -6.90 2.24
N TRP A 36 20.78 -7.45 3.38
CA TRP A 36 21.56 -8.43 4.14
C TRP A 36 21.71 -9.76 3.39
N ILE A 37 20.64 -10.24 2.76
CA ILE A 37 20.66 -11.45 1.92
C ILE A 37 21.57 -11.23 0.70
N SER A 38 21.48 -10.06 0.06
CA SER A 38 22.32 -9.71 -1.08
C SER A 38 23.80 -9.65 -0.69
N TYR A 39 24.12 -9.08 0.48
CA TYR A 39 25.48 -9.06 1.03
C TYR A 39 26.01 -10.47 1.35
N GLY A 40 25.20 -11.30 2.01
CA GLY A 40 25.58 -12.69 2.32
C GLY A 40 25.81 -13.54 1.07
N THR A 41 25.04 -13.29 0.01
CA THR A 41 25.20 -13.99 -1.27
C THR A 41 26.43 -13.48 -2.04
N TYR A 42 26.75 -12.19 -1.93
CA TYR A 42 27.95 -11.58 -2.51
C TYR A 42 29.25 -12.16 -1.93
N ILE A 43 29.31 -12.40 -0.61
CA ILE A 43 30.49 -12.98 0.05
C ILE A 43 30.62 -14.48 -0.24
N SER A 44 29.51 -15.23 -0.29
CA SER A 44 29.56 -16.69 -0.36
C SER A 44 29.79 -17.25 -1.76
N PHE A 45 29.46 -16.50 -2.81
CA PHE A 45 29.54 -16.98 -4.19
C PHE A 45 30.13 -15.87 -5.07
N SER A 46 30.96 -16.22 -6.05
CA SER A 46 31.54 -15.29 -7.04
C SER A 46 30.98 -15.48 -8.46
N ASP A 47 29.89 -16.25 -8.58
CA ASP A 47 29.26 -16.67 -9.83
C ASP A 47 27.83 -16.09 -9.95
N ASN A 48 27.13 -16.33 -11.07
CA ASN A 48 25.75 -15.94 -11.39
C ASN A 48 24.69 -16.28 -10.32
N ARG A 49 25.04 -17.09 -9.33
CA ARG A 49 24.20 -17.39 -8.17
C ARG A 49 24.01 -16.18 -7.25
N GLN A 50 24.93 -15.21 -7.26
CA GLN A 50 24.88 -14.00 -6.45
C GLN A 50 23.59 -13.17 -6.62
N TRP A 51 23.09 -13.05 -7.86
CA TRP A 51 21.89 -12.26 -8.15
C TRP A 51 20.62 -13.12 -8.25
N ARG A 52 20.74 -14.40 -8.57
CA ARG A 52 19.60 -15.32 -8.71
C ARG A 52 19.02 -15.75 -7.36
N ILE A 53 19.86 -15.95 -6.36
CA ILE A 53 19.41 -16.41 -5.03
C ILE A 53 18.57 -15.33 -4.32
N PRO A 54 18.98 -14.05 -4.25
CA PRO A 54 18.14 -12.99 -3.67
C PRO A 54 16.82 -12.81 -4.40
N LEU A 55 16.78 -12.98 -5.72
CA LEU A 55 15.53 -12.94 -6.50
C LEU A 55 14.65 -14.15 -6.23
N GLY A 56 15.23 -15.35 -6.13
CA GLY A 56 14.50 -16.57 -5.81
C GLY A 56 13.89 -16.55 -4.42
N ILE A 57 14.61 -16.02 -3.43
CA ILE A 57 14.12 -15.89 -2.05
C ILE A 57 12.91 -14.95 -1.96
N GLN A 58 12.84 -13.91 -2.79
CA GLN A 58 11.68 -13.00 -2.83
C GLN A 58 10.39 -13.69 -3.30
N ILE A 59 10.49 -14.81 -4.02
CA ILE A 59 9.32 -15.59 -4.45
C ILE A 59 8.63 -16.26 -3.26
N VAL A 60 9.38 -16.61 -2.20
CA VAL A 60 8.85 -17.27 -1.00
C VAL A 60 7.79 -16.41 -0.28
N PRO A 61 8.08 -15.16 0.14
CA PRO A 61 7.08 -14.30 0.75
C PRO A 61 5.97 -13.90 -0.23
N ALA A 62 6.26 -13.77 -1.53
CA ALA A 62 5.23 -13.50 -2.54
C ALA A 62 4.24 -14.66 -2.66
N GLY A 63 4.72 -15.90 -2.67
CA GLY A 63 3.90 -17.11 -2.69
C GLY A 63 3.07 -17.25 -1.41
N LEU A 64 3.67 -16.99 -0.25
CA LEU A 64 2.96 -17.00 1.03
C LEU A 64 1.83 -15.97 1.05
N LEU A 65 2.08 -14.73 0.62
CA LEU A 65 1.06 -13.69 0.52
C LEU A 65 -0.04 -14.07 -0.49
N SER A 66 0.34 -14.67 -1.61
CA SER A 66 -0.62 -15.13 -2.63
C SER A 66 -1.49 -16.29 -2.13
N ALA A 67 -1.00 -17.13 -1.22
CA ALA A 67 -1.82 -18.15 -0.57
C ALA A 67 -2.74 -17.53 0.49
N LEU A 68 -2.23 -16.57 1.26
CA LEU A 68 -3.00 -15.90 2.31
C LEU A 68 -4.16 -15.07 1.77
N ILE A 69 -4.04 -14.50 0.56
CA ILE A 69 -5.11 -13.67 -0.02
C ILE A 69 -6.43 -14.42 -0.19
N PHE A 70 -6.39 -15.74 -0.39
CA PHE A 70 -7.60 -16.57 -0.48
C PHE A 70 -8.33 -16.72 0.87
N LEU A 71 -7.65 -16.45 1.98
CA LEU A 71 -8.21 -16.50 3.33
C LEU A 71 -8.74 -15.14 3.81
N PHE A 72 -8.31 -14.04 3.18
CA PHE A 72 -8.72 -12.69 3.56
C PHE A 72 -10.13 -12.38 3.02
N PRO A 73 -11.00 -11.75 3.84
CA PRO A 73 -12.32 -11.32 3.39
C PRO A 73 -12.20 -10.18 2.37
N GLU A 74 -13.13 -10.12 1.42
CA GLU A 74 -13.18 -9.03 0.43
C GLU A 74 -13.51 -7.67 1.08
N SER A 75 -13.13 -6.57 0.41
CA SER A 75 -13.40 -5.22 0.94
C SER A 75 -14.93 -4.96 1.07
N PRO A 76 -15.41 -4.48 2.23
CA PRO A 76 -16.82 -4.14 2.44
C PRO A 76 -17.35 -3.11 1.42
N ARG A 77 -16.52 -2.12 1.03
CA ARG A 77 -16.89 -1.11 0.02
C ARG A 77 -17.10 -1.73 -1.35
N TRP A 78 -16.26 -2.68 -1.72
CA TRP A 78 -16.36 -3.38 -3.01
C TRP A 78 -17.65 -4.20 -3.09
N LEU A 79 -17.99 -4.95 -2.02
CA LEU A 79 -19.22 -5.71 -1.91
C LEU A 79 -20.47 -4.82 -2.04
N ILE A 80 -20.48 -3.67 -1.34
CA ILE A 80 -21.55 -2.67 -1.41
C ILE A 80 -21.68 -2.09 -2.83
N ARG A 81 -20.56 -1.80 -3.50
CA ARG A 81 -20.54 -1.31 -4.88
C ARG A 81 -21.10 -2.34 -5.86
N GLN A 82 -20.84 -3.63 -5.64
CA GLN A 82 -21.36 -4.72 -6.45
C GLN A 82 -22.85 -5.05 -6.18
N GLY A 83 -23.45 -4.42 -5.17
CA GLY A 83 -24.85 -4.60 -4.80
C GLY A 83 -25.09 -5.67 -3.72
N GLN A 84 -24.04 -6.28 -3.18
CA GLN A 84 -24.13 -7.28 -2.11
C GLN A 84 -24.10 -6.60 -0.73
N LEU A 85 -25.20 -5.91 -0.39
CA LEU A 85 -25.32 -5.10 0.83
C LEU A 85 -25.19 -5.94 2.11
N GLU A 86 -25.80 -7.12 2.16
CA GLU A 86 -25.77 -8.01 3.34
C GLU A 86 -24.37 -8.58 3.60
N ASN A 87 -23.65 -9.01 2.56
CA ASN A 87 -22.28 -9.50 2.68
C ASN A 87 -21.31 -8.39 3.10
N GLY A 88 -21.51 -7.16 2.58
CA GLY A 88 -20.74 -5.99 2.98
C GLY A 88 -20.92 -5.66 4.46
N LEU A 89 -22.16 -5.68 4.95
CA LEU A 89 -22.47 -5.43 6.35
C LEU A 89 -21.94 -6.54 7.26
N GLN A 90 -22.06 -7.80 6.85
CA GLN A 90 -21.53 -8.94 7.61
C GLN A 90 -19.99 -8.90 7.69
N THR A 91 -19.31 -8.50 6.62
CA THR A 91 -17.85 -8.37 6.59
C THR A 91 -17.39 -7.20 7.46
N LEU A 92 -18.09 -6.07 7.41
CA LEU A 92 -17.84 -4.92 8.28
C LEU A 92 -18.04 -5.28 9.76
N ALA A 93 -19.12 -6.00 10.08
CA ALA A 93 -19.41 -6.46 11.43
C ALA A 93 -18.35 -7.45 11.96
N ARG A 94 -17.88 -8.38 11.12
CA ARG A 94 -16.78 -9.30 11.48
C ARG A 94 -15.47 -8.57 11.77
N LEU A 95 -15.22 -7.47 11.07
CA LEU A 95 -13.96 -6.73 11.15
C LEU A 95 -13.92 -5.75 12.33
N HIS A 96 -15.04 -5.11 12.67
CA HIS A 96 -15.08 -4.03 13.66
C HIS A 96 -15.83 -4.34 14.95
N SER A 97 -16.81 -5.26 14.97
CA SER A 97 -17.58 -5.59 16.19
C SER A 97 -17.66 -7.10 16.45
N GLY A 98 -16.65 -7.86 16.00
CA GLY A 98 -16.56 -9.30 16.26
C GLY A 98 -17.77 -10.12 15.75
N GLY A 99 -18.51 -9.59 14.78
CA GLY A 99 -19.71 -10.22 14.20
C GLY A 99 -21.05 -9.59 14.62
N ASN A 100 -21.09 -8.58 15.49
CA ASN A 100 -22.35 -7.93 15.85
C ASN A 100 -22.82 -6.99 14.74
N THR A 101 -23.86 -7.44 14.04
CA THR A 101 -24.47 -6.77 12.88
C THR A 101 -25.41 -5.62 13.29
N SER A 102 -25.77 -5.56 14.59
CA SER A 102 -26.78 -4.64 15.13
C SER A 102 -26.18 -3.47 15.91
N ASP A 103 -24.86 -3.32 15.91
CA ASP A 103 -24.19 -2.19 16.55
C ASP A 103 -24.56 -0.88 15.82
N PRO A 104 -25.11 0.13 16.53
CA PRO A 104 -25.47 1.42 15.94
C PRO A 104 -24.30 2.09 15.21
N TRP A 105 -23.07 1.86 15.66
CA TRP A 105 -21.87 2.43 15.04
C TRP A 105 -21.58 1.81 13.66
N ILE A 106 -21.72 0.48 13.53
CA ILE A 106 -21.54 -0.22 12.25
C ILE A 106 -22.62 0.17 11.25
N LEU A 107 -23.87 0.28 11.71
CA LEU A 107 -24.98 0.71 10.87
C LEU A 107 -24.75 2.11 10.31
N ALA A 108 -24.24 3.04 11.14
CA ALA A 108 -23.88 4.38 10.71
C ALA A 108 -22.71 4.39 9.70
N GLU A 109 -21.64 3.61 9.95
CA GLU A 109 -20.52 3.51 9.01
C GLU A 109 -20.96 2.87 7.68
N PHE A 110 -21.80 1.84 7.73
CA PHE A 110 -22.39 1.20 6.56
C PHE A 110 -23.24 2.16 5.74
N GLU A 111 -24.10 2.96 6.39
CA GLU A 111 -24.93 3.97 5.73
C GLU A 111 -24.07 5.07 5.08
N GLN A 112 -23.01 5.51 5.77
CA GLN A 112 -22.06 6.47 5.22
C GLN A 112 -21.36 5.92 3.97
N ILE A 113 -20.88 4.68 4.01
CA ILE A 113 -20.26 4.02 2.85
C ILE A 113 -21.26 3.88 1.70
N LYS A 114 -22.48 3.45 1.99
CA LYS A 114 -23.55 3.30 0.98
C LYS A 114 -23.85 4.63 0.29
N THR A 115 -23.92 5.72 1.05
CA THR A 115 -24.17 7.07 0.53
C THR A 115 -23.01 7.54 -0.35
N GLN A 116 -21.77 7.30 0.06
CA GLN A 116 -20.59 7.62 -0.75
C GLN A 116 -20.56 6.84 -2.07
N VAL A 117 -20.83 5.53 -2.03
CA VAL A 117 -20.87 4.68 -3.24
C VAL A 117 -22.02 5.08 -4.18
N ALA A 118 -23.16 5.49 -3.64
CA ALA A 118 -24.27 6.01 -4.45
C ALA A 118 -23.90 7.32 -5.15
N ALA A 119 -23.28 8.27 -4.43
CA ALA A 119 -22.79 9.51 -5.01
C ALA A 119 -21.71 9.27 -6.07
N GLU A 120 -20.79 8.32 -5.84
CA GLU A 120 -19.77 7.92 -6.82
C GLU A 120 -20.39 7.30 -8.09
N LYS A 121 -21.46 6.52 -7.96
CA LYS A 121 -22.21 5.96 -9.11
C LYS A 121 -22.97 7.02 -9.90
N GLU A 122 -23.48 8.04 -9.23
CA GLU A 122 -24.17 9.16 -9.87
C GLU A 122 -23.20 10.06 -10.66
N HIS A 123 -21.95 10.17 -10.19
CA HIS A 123 -20.84 10.84 -10.88
C HIS A 123 -19.98 9.89 -11.74
N SER A 124 -20.52 8.73 -12.18
CA SER A 124 -19.74 7.55 -12.63
C SER A 124 -18.88 7.65 -13.89
N GLU A 125 -18.69 8.83 -14.47
CA GLU A 125 -17.64 9.01 -15.48
C GLU A 125 -16.86 10.29 -15.18
N VAL A 126 -16.04 10.28 -14.13
CA VAL A 126 -14.97 11.28 -14.01
C VAL A 126 -13.98 10.99 -15.14
N LYS A 127 -14.19 11.61 -16.31
CA LYS A 127 -13.30 11.43 -17.46
C LYS A 127 -11.97 12.06 -17.09
N PHE A 128 -10.87 11.52 -17.61
CA PHE A 128 -9.53 12.13 -17.44
C PHE A 128 -9.51 13.64 -17.80
N ARG A 129 -10.45 14.09 -18.65
CA ARG A 129 -10.66 15.50 -18.98
C ARG A 129 -11.26 16.34 -17.86
N ASP A 130 -12.13 15.78 -17.04
CA ASP A 130 -12.77 16.50 -15.92
C ASP A 130 -11.75 16.83 -14.82
N TRP A 131 -10.71 16.00 -14.68
CA TRP A 131 -9.60 16.22 -13.76
C TRP A 131 -8.81 17.49 -14.09
N MET A 132 -8.72 17.84 -15.37
CA MET A 132 -8.07 19.07 -15.85
C MET A 132 -9.02 20.25 -15.95
N THR A 133 -10.33 20.01 -16.04
CA THR A 133 -11.33 21.04 -16.26
C THR A 133 -11.84 21.62 -14.93
N GLU A 134 -11.92 20.79 -13.89
CA GLU A 134 -12.41 21.21 -12.58
C GLU A 134 -11.28 21.76 -11.68
N LYS A 135 -11.31 23.06 -11.40
CA LYS A 135 -10.28 23.77 -10.60
C LYS A 135 -10.03 23.16 -9.22
N SER A 136 -11.05 22.57 -8.59
CA SER A 136 -10.92 21.93 -7.27
C SER A 136 -10.08 20.66 -7.34
N ILE A 137 -10.41 19.78 -8.30
CA ILE A 137 -9.69 18.52 -8.54
C ILE A 137 -8.28 18.81 -9.03
N PHE A 138 -8.11 19.75 -9.96
CA PHE A 138 -6.79 20.12 -10.49
C PHE A 138 -5.84 20.63 -9.41
N ARG A 139 -6.32 21.46 -8.47
CA ARG A 139 -5.49 21.93 -7.34
C ARG A 139 -5.06 20.77 -6.44
N ARG A 140 -5.98 19.85 -6.11
CA ARG A 140 -5.66 18.67 -5.30
C ARG A 140 -4.67 17.76 -6.01
N LEU A 141 -4.84 17.55 -7.32
CA LEU A 141 -3.93 16.78 -8.16
C LEU A 141 -2.54 17.41 -8.20
N LEU A 142 -2.45 18.72 -8.43
CA LEU A 142 -1.19 19.44 -8.47
C LEU A 142 -0.44 19.35 -7.14
N LEU A 143 -1.15 19.52 -6.02
CA LEU A 143 -0.56 19.35 -4.68
C LEU A 143 -0.06 17.91 -4.47
N ALA A 144 -0.87 16.90 -4.81
CA ALA A 144 -0.45 15.50 -4.70
C ALA A 144 0.78 15.18 -5.56
N CYS A 145 0.80 15.66 -6.82
CA CYS A 145 1.94 15.52 -7.71
C CYS A 145 3.17 16.25 -7.19
N ALA A 146 3.03 17.47 -6.69
CA ALA A 146 4.13 18.25 -6.12
C ALA A 146 4.70 17.58 -4.86
N MET A 147 3.84 17.02 -3.99
CA MET A 147 4.26 16.25 -2.83
C MET A 147 5.03 14.98 -3.23
N GLN A 148 4.52 14.22 -4.21
CA GLN A 148 5.18 13.00 -4.67
C GLN A 148 6.50 13.30 -5.40
N ALA A 149 6.55 14.37 -6.20
CA ALA A 149 7.76 14.85 -6.82
C ALA A 149 8.78 15.28 -5.76
N GLY A 150 8.36 16.08 -4.77
CA GLY A 150 9.19 16.49 -3.64
C GLY A 150 9.76 15.30 -2.87
N ALA A 151 8.93 14.28 -2.60
CA ALA A 151 9.37 13.05 -1.94
C ALA A 151 10.46 12.33 -2.74
N GLN A 152 10.35 12.23 -4.07
CA GLN A 152 11.39 11.60 -4.91
C GLN A 152 12.63 12.48 -5.10
N MET A 153 12.48 13.80 -5.14
CA MET A 153 13.57 14.77 -5.29
C MET A 153 14.52 14.79 -4.10
N THR A 154 14.12 14.24 -2.95
CA THR A 154 15.03 13.98 -1.82
C THR A 154 16.20 13.06 -2.18
N GLY A 155 16.13 12.36 -3.33
CA GLY A 155 17.20 11.49 -3.80
C GLY A 155 17.28 10.16 -3.07
N VAL A 156 16.26 9.79 -2.29
CA VAL A 156 16.21 8.51 -1.55
C VAL A 156 16.51 7.32 -2.47
N SER A 157 15.97 7.30 -3.68
CA SER A 157 16.27 6.24 -4.66
C SER A 157 17.74 6.26 -5.09
N ALA A 158 18.34 7.42 -5.32
CA ALA A 158 19.75 7.52 -5.68
C ALA A 158 20.65 7.02 -4.55
N ILE A 159 20.37 7.40 -3.30
CA ILE A 159 21.09 6.90 -2.12
C ILE A 159 20.94 5.38 -2.01
N GLN A 160 19.74 4.84 -2.21
CA GLN A 160 19.50 3.40 -2.11
C GLN A 160 20.32 2.59 -3.13
N TYR A 161 20.40 3.05 -4.39
CA TYR A 161 21.16 2.35 -5.43
C TYR A 161 22.67 2.58 -5.34
N TYR A 162 23.11 3.81 -5.03
CA TYR A 162 24.51 4.19 -5.06
C TYR A 162 25.19 4.22 -3.69
N SER A 163 24.50 3.83 -2.61
CA SER A 163 25.07 3.80 -1.26
C SER A 163 26.45 3.14 -1.23
N VAL A 164 26.58 1.96 -1.82
CA VAL A 164 27.85 1.21 -1.88
C VAL A 164 28.93 2.01 -2.62
N THR A 165 28.64 2.54 -3.80
CA THR A 165 29.59 3.34 -4.59
C THR A 165 30.03 4.60 -3.85
N ILE A 166 29.09 5.28 -3.19
CA ILE A 166 29.36 6.50 -2.40
C ILE A 166 30.26 6.15 -1.22
N PHE A 167 29.97 5.11 -0.45
CA PHE A 167 30.78 4.71 0.69
C PHE A 167 32.20 4.26 0.29
N VAL A 168 32.36 3.58 -0.85
CA VAL A 168 33.68 3.22 -1.39
C VAL A 168 34.47 4.47 -1.80
N SER A 169 33.86 5.38 -2.57
CA SER A 169 34.52 6.63 -3.00
C SER A 169 34.89 7.56 -1.83
N ALA A 170 34.07 7.57 -0.77
CA ALA A 170 34.35 8.33 0.44
C ALA A 170 35.51 7.72 1.24
N HIS A 171 35.67 6.39 1.21
CA HIS A 171 36.78 5.70 1.84
C HIS A 171 38.10 5.92 1.10
N GLU A 172 38.11 5.86 -0.24
CA GLU A 172 39.27 6.18 -1.07
C GLU A 172 39.74 7.63 -0.95
N SER A 173 38.84 8.57 -0.61
CA SER A 173 39.21 9.98 -0.41
C SER A 173 39.92 10.27 0.92
N TYR A 174 39.97 9.30 1.84
CA TYR A 174 40.56 9.46 3.18
C TYR A 174 41.93 8.75 3.33
N ILE A 175 42.38 8.03 2.30
CA ILE A 175 43.67 7.33 2.21
C ILE A 175 44.57 8.09 1.22
#